data_AF-A0A6J8CKF9-F1
#
_entry.id   AF-A0A6J8CKF9-F1
#
_cell.length_a   1.000
_cell.length_b   1.000
_cell.length_c   1.000
_cell.angle_alpha   90.00
_cell.angle_beta   90.00
_cell.angle_gamma   90.00
#
_symmetry.space_group_name_H-M   'P 1'
#
loop_
_entity.id
_entity.type
_entity.pdbx_description
1 polymer ?
#
loop_
_entity_poly.entity_id
_entity_poly.type
_entity_poly.pdbx_seq_one_letter_code
_entity_poly.pdbx_strand_id
1 'polypeptide(L)'
;MYIVGIEKQKLVFSSSNCLKEIDLDTGVVQTLTTQNENVFSLAYDNKERYMYVPRHTTGDIVRFSYPTNNTVMLETIVSTIAPFGIAFDSVNSHLYWTEIIPGRIMRCNQDGSNVTVLLYETFPAALTLDIQNRWIYYGQHTSSSEIFRTNFDGIDKRIIIKNLPTYVFGIGVDVDVQRLYWMEYHTGDLQSAWFNGSDVKTIISTNATYLNWDIDIDHADGDFIFYTSYNQIMKIDKSLGTRPIVVHTDTEQIYGLLFYKPEGCADRTKRSFLNMFRQISHLFDMGYTFGNYLRDYGCWCGIGGNGTPQDSIDRCYDQNSRDGCSGIHLDDYSYEWTSFPIRCTNSPGSCDYKNCNCDMEFLEYLRSANFPYFSYNH
;
A
#
# COMPACT_ATOMS: atom_id res chain seq x y z
N MET A 1 -12.94 -11.30 -29.81
CA MET A 1 -11.79 -10.47 -29.42
C MET A 1 -12.23 -9.67 -28.20
N TYR A 2 -12.11 -10.27 -27.01
CA TYR A 2 -12.36 -9.55 -25.77
C TYR A 2 -11.10 -8.73 -25.50
N ILE A 3 -11.24 -7.41 -25.57
CA ILE A 3 -10.23 -6.51 -25.04
C ILE A 3 -10.17 -6.83 -23.55
N VAL A 4 -9.05 -7.39 -23.10
CA VAL A 4 -8.74 -7.49 -21.67
C VAL A 4 -8.74 -6.04 -21.18
N GLY A 5 -9.79 -5.67 -20.45
CA GLY A 5 -9.94 -4.32 -19.93
C GLY A 5 -8.75 -4.01 -19.04
N ILE A 6 -8.07 -2.91 -19.31
CA ILE A 6 -7.09 -2.34 -18.39
C ILE A 6 -7.84 -2.13 -17.07
N GLU A 7 -7.42 -2.83 -16.01
CA GLU A 7 -8.06 -2.70 -14.71
C GLU A 7 -7.74 -1.33 -14.13
N LYS A 8 -8.81 -0.57 -13.90
CA LYS A 8 -8.73 0.87 -13.63
C LYS A 8 -8.50 1.17 -12.17
N GLN A 9 -7.66 2.16 -11.88
CA GLN A 9 -7.45 2.62 -10.50
C GLN A 9 -8.64 3.46 -10.04
N LYS A 10 -9.06 3.27 -8.79
CA LYS A 10 -10.25 3.93 -8.24
C LYS A 10 -10.01 4.43 -6.82
N LEU A 11 -10.73 5.48 -6.43
CA LEU A 11 -10.89 5.87 -5.04
C LEU A 11 -12.34 5.73 -4.66
N VAL A 12 -12.61 5.13 -3.51
CA VAL A 12 -13.90 5.19 -2.83
C VAL A 12 -13.80 6.17 -1.69
N PHE A 13 -14.77 7.06 -1.56
CA PHE A 13 -14.77 8.10 -0.55
C PHE A 13 -16.17 8.35 -0.01
N SER A 14 -16.25 8.83 1.22
CA SER A 14 -17.50 9.30 1.81
C SER A 14 -17.64 10.81 1.67
N SER A 15 -18.83 11.26 1.29
CA SER A 15 -19.20 12.67 1.23
C SER A 15 -20.66 12.81 1.60
N SER A 16 -20.96 13.70 2.56
CA SER A 16 -22.28 13.78 3.18
C SER A 16 -22.72 12.39 3.70
N ASN A 17 -23.89 11.90 3.28
CA ASN A 17 -24.42 10.57 3.63
C ASN A 17 -24.23 9.52 2.53
N CYS A 18 -23.30 9.75 1.60
CA CYS A 18 -23.08 8.91 0.42
C CYS A 18 -21.67 8.29 0.43
N LEU A 19 -21.57 7.06 -0.04
CA LEU A 19 -20.29 6.54 -0.55
C LEU A 19 -20.26 6.73 -2.06
N LYS A 20 -19.18 7.31 -2.54
CA LYS A 20 -18.93 7.61 -3.95
C LYS A 20 -17.65 6.93 -4.38
N GLU A 21 -17.56 6.63 -5.66
CA GLU A 21 -16.38 6.10 -6.32
C GLU A 21 -15.97 7.04 -7.44
N ILE A 22 -14.68 7.32 -7.55
CA ILE A 22 -14.08 7.97 -8.71
C ILE A 22 -13.14 7.01 -9.43
N ASP A 23 -13.32 6.91 -10.74
CA ASP A 23 -12.40 6.26 -11.68
C ASP A 23 -11.26 7.24 -11.98
N LEU A 24 -10.03 6.91 -11.58
CA LEU A 24 -8.89 7.84 -11.65
C LEU A 24 -8.39 8.07 -13.07
N ASP A 25 -8.68 7.17 -14.00
CA ASP A 25 -8.27 7.29 -15.39
C ASP A 25 -9.20 8.22 -16.17
N THR A 26 -10.50 8.17 -15.85
CA THR A 26 -11.53 8.94 -16.57
C THR A 26 -12.04 10.16 -15.83
N GLY A 27 -11.79 10.24 -14.51
CA GLY A 27 -12.35 11.26 -13.62
C GLY A 27 -13.86 11.11 -13.37
N VAL A 28 -14.48 10.03 -13.85
CA VAL A 28 -15.92 9.79 -13.69
C VAL A 28 -16.22 9.41 -12.25
N VAL A 29 -17.19 10.11 -11.66
CA VAL A 29 -17.67 9.86 -10.30
C VAL A 29 -19.05 9.21 -10.34
N GLN A 30 -19.25 8.20 -9.50
CA GLN A 30 -20.55 7.56 -9.30
C GLN A 30 -20.87 7.37 -7.82
N THR A 31 -22.15 7.46 -7.46
CA THR A 31 -22.62 7.14 -6.10
C THR A 31 -22.83 5.64 -5.98
N LEU A 32 -22.17 5.00 -5.02
CA LEU A 32 -22.32 3.56 -4.73
C LEU A 32 -23.56 3.29 -3.86
N THR A 33 -23.71 4.06 -2.78
CA THR A 33 -24.79 3.87 -1.81
C THR A 33 -25.07 5.16 -1.04
N THR A 34 -26.29 5.27 -0.53
CA THR A 34 -26.78 6.36 0.31
C THR A 34 -27.09 5.82 1.71
N GLN A 35 -27.24 6.67 2.73
CA GLN A 35 -27.45 6.28 4.15
C GLN A 35 -26.18 5.83 4.90
N ASN A 36 -25.06 6.47 4.58
CA ASN A 36 -23.76 6.25 5.23
C ASN A 36 -23.37 7.50 6.02
N GLU A 37 -23.99 7.69 7.18
CA GLU A 37 -23.79 8.90 8.00
C GLU A 37 -22.42 8.87 8.70
N ASN A 38 -21.63 9.94 8.49
CA ASN A 38 -20.35 10.17 9.17
C ASN A 38 -19.38 8.98 9.07
N VAL A 39 -19.08 8.54 7.85
CA VAL A 39 -18.06 7.51 7.60
C VAL A 39 -16.69 8.19 7.50
N PHE A 40 -15.81 7.97 8.48
CA PHE A 40 -14.51 8.65 8.54
C PHE A 40 -13.33 7.82 8.00
N SER A 41 -13.53 6.53 7.77
CA SER A 41 -12.53 5.61 7.24
C SER A 41 -13.24 4.42 6.59
N LEU A 42 -12.54 3.70 5.72
CA LEU A 42 -13.05 2.54 4.99
C LEU A 42 -12.00 1.43 4.99
N ALA A 43 -12.44 0.17 4.95
CA ALA A 43 -11.54 -0.97 4.77
C ALA A 43 -12.04 -1.88 3.67
N TYR A 44 -11.12 -2.64 3.06
CA TYR A 44 -11.45 -3.55 1.98
C TYR A 44 -10.77 -4.91 2.16
N ASP A 45 -11.56 -5.96 2.03
CA ASP A 45 -11.05 -7.30 1.80
C ASP A 45 -11.02 -7.59 0.31
N ASN A 46 -9.82 -7.70 -0.23
CA ASN A 46 -9.62 -8.06 -1.61
C ASN A 46 -9.95 -9.53 -1.92
N LYS A 47 -9.79 -10.44 -0.95
CA LYS A 47 -9.99 -11.88 -1.17
C LYS A 47 -11.47 -12.21 -1.35
N GLU A 48 -12.31 -11.82 -0.40
CA GLU A 48 -13.76 -12.08 -0.48
C GLU A 48 -14.53 -10.90 -1.12
N ARG A 49 -13.81 -9.83 -1.53
CA ARG A 49 -14.34 -8.67 -2.25
C ARG A 49 -15.42 -7.94 -1.46
N TYR A 50 -15.16 -7.65 -0.19
CA TYR A 50 -16.05 -6.89 0.68
C TYR A 50 -15.44 -5.54 1.06
N MET A 51 -16.23 -4.49 0.95
CA MET A 51 -15.93 -3.20 1.55
C MET A 51 -16.62 -3.09 2.91
N TYR A 52 -15.90 -2.59 3.91
CA TYR A 52 -16.35 -2.39 5.28
C TYR A 52 -16.49 -0.90 5.57
N VAL A 53 -17.63 -0.55 6.17
CA VAL A 53 -18.07 0.83 6.34
C VAL A 53 -18.48 1.06 7.80
N PRO A 54 -17.63 1.69 8.61
CA PRO A 54 -17.98 2.11 9.97
C PRO A 54 -18.88 3.35 9.92
N ARG A 55 -20.13 3.22 10.37
CA ARG A 55 -21.08 4.33 10.44
C ARG A 55 -21.10 4.91 11.84
N HIS A 56 -20.38 6.02 12.00
CA HIS A 56 -20.14 6.62 13.31
C HIS A 56 -21.44 6.96 14.06
N THR A 57 -22.40 7.62 13.39
CA THR A 57 -23.66 8.05 14.03
C THR A 57 -24.57 6.87 14.35
N THR A 58 -24.68 5.91 13.43
CA THR A 58 -25.56 4.75 13.60
C THR A 58 -25.02 3.76 14.64
N GLY A 59 -23.69 3.70 14.82
CA GLY A 59 -23.08 2.78 15.76
C GLY A 59 -23.03 1.35 15.23
N ASP A 60 -22.62 1.18 13.98
CA ASP A 60 -22.41 -0.13 13.41
C ASP A 60 -21.33 -0.14 12.32
N ILE A 61 -20.86 -1.35 12.01
CA ILE A 61 -20.04 -1.61 10.84
C ILE A 61 -20.89 -2.45 9.91
N VAL A 62 -21.09 -1.93 8.70
CA VAL A 62 -21.74 -2.64 7.60
C VAL A 62 -20.71 -3.07 6.57
N ARG A 63 -21.05 -4.07 5.76
CA ARG A 63 -20.27 -4.44 4.58
C ARG A 63 -21.14 -4.61 3.35
N PHE A 64 -20.52 -4.57 2.18
CA PHE A 64 -21.15 -4.91 0.91
C PHE A 64 -20.12 -5.42 -0.09
N SER A 65 -20.58 -6.20 -1.08
CA SER A 65 -19.70 -6.72 -2.14
C SER A 65 -19.22 -5.59 -3.04
N TYR A 66 -17.91 -5.52 -3.25
CA TYR A 66 -17.25 -4.51 -4.05
C TYR A 66 -16.05 -5.09 -4.82
N PRO A 67 -15.89 -4.84 -6.13
CA PRO A 67 -16.64 -3.91 -6.97
C PRO A 67 -18.08 -4.39 -7.23
N THR A 68 -19.01 -3.45 -7.33
CA THR A 68 -20.43 -3.74 -7.58
C THR A 68 -20.81 -3.43 -9.03
N ASN A 69 -21.66 -4.27 -9.61
CA ASN A 69 -22.32 -4.01 -10.91
C ASN A 69 -23.82 -3.68 -10.75
N ASN A 70 -24.33 -3.73 -9.52
CA ASN A 70 -25.75 -3.64 -9.19
C ASN A 70 -25.98 -2.77 -7.94
N THR A 71 -27.23 -2.66 -7.50
CA THR A 71 -27.60 -2.02 -6.24
C THR A 71 -26.80 -2.59 -5.07
N VAL A 72 -26.15 -1.70 -4.31
CA VAL A 72 -25.41 -2.04 -3.09
C VAL A 72 -26.39 -2.46 -2.00
N MET A 73 -26.21 -3.68 -1.47
CA MET A 73 -26.94 -4.20 -0.32
C MET A 73 -26.01 -4.18 0.90
N LEU A 74 -26.33 -3.33 1.88
CA LEU A 74 -25.55 -3.22 3.12
C LEU A 74 -25.96 -4.33 4.10
N GLU A 75 -24.98 -5.08 4.57
CA GLU A 75 -25.13 -6.09 5.62
C GLU A 75 -24.48 -5.56 6.90
N THR A 76 -25.24 -5.40 7.99
CA THR A 76 -24.65 -5.09 9.31
C THR A 76 -23.95 -6.33 9.85
N ILE A 77 -22.65 -6.21 10.11
CA ILE A 77 -21.84 -7.31 10.69
C ILE A 77 -21.54 -7.12 12.17
N VAL A 78 -21.47 -5.87 12.64
CA VAL A 78 -21.15 -5.54 14.04
C VAL A 78 -21.95 -4.31 14.47
N SER A 79 -22.62 -4.37 15.63
CA SER A 79 -23.08 -3.17 16.35
C SER A 79 -21.99 -2.70 17.33
N THR A 80 -21.64 -1.43 17.28
CA THR A 80 -20.48 -0.84 17.96
C THR A 80 -20.77 0.62 18.37
N ILE A 81 -19.88 1.30 19.07
CA ILE A 81 -20.13 2.65 19.58
C ILE A 81 -19.19 3.63 18.88
N ALA A 82 -19.77 4.58 18.12
CA ALA A 82 -19.03 5.66 17.48
C ALA A 82 -17.72 5.19 16.79
N PRO A 83 -17.79 4.20 15.88
CA PRO A 83 -16.60 3.71 15.20
C PRO A 83 -16.00 4.81 14.32
N PHE A 84 -14.67 4.90 14.27
CA PHE A 84 -13.98 5.95 13.51
C PHE A 84 -13.00 5.40 12.47
N GLY A 85 -11.83 4.92 12.90
CA GLY A 85 -10.84 4.28 12.03
C GLY A 85 -11.12 2.79 11.90
N ILE A 86 -10.89 2.22 10.73
CA ILE A 86 -11.05 0.78 10.47
C ILE A 86 -9.92 0.28 9.57
N ALA A 87 -9.49 -0.96 9.77
CA ALA A 87 -8.58 -1.63 8.86
C ALA A 87 -8.82 -3.14 8.84
N PHE A 88 -8.43 -3.77 7.74
CA PHE A 88 -8.62 -5.20 7.52
C PHE A 88 -7.28 -5.93 7.39
N ASP A 89 -7.10 -6.99 8.17
CA ASP A 89 -5.99 -7.92 8.08
C ASP A 89 -6.35 -9.05 7.11
N SER A 90 -5.81 -8.96 5.89
CA SER A 90 -6.05 -9.92 4.82
C SER A 90 -5.39 -11.28 5.02
N VAL A 91 -4.43 -11.40 5.95
CA VAL A 91 -3.73 -12.66 6.23
C VAL A 91 -4.53 -13.51 7.20
N ASN A 92 -5.07 -12.89 8.27
CA ASN A 92 -5.82 -13.61 9.30
C ASN A 92 -7.34 -13.41 9.24
N SER A 93 -7.84 -12.66 8.24
CA SER A 93 -9.27 -12.35 8.10
C SER A 93 -9.87 -11.72 9.36
N HIS A 94 -9.19 -10.70 9.89
CA HIS A 94 -9.68 -9.93 11.03
C HIS A 94 -9.93 -8.47 10.66
N LEU A 95 -10.97 -7.89 11.25
CA LEU A 95 -11.21 -6.45 11.24
C LEU A 95 -10.73 -5.84 12.54
N TYR A 96 -10.11 -4.67 12.45
CA TYR A 96 -9.71 -3.84 13.58
C TYR A 96 -10.35 -2.47 13.43
N TRP A 97 -10.89 -1.91 14.50
CA TRP A 97 -11.45 -0.56 14.46
C TRP A 97 -11.30 0.16 15.79
N THR A 98 -11.43 1.49 15.74
CA THR A 98 -11.42 2.35 16.93
C THR A 98 -12.82 2.78 17.29
N GLU A 99 -13.09 2.89 18.58
CA GLU A 99 -14.27 3.55 19.14
C GLU A 99 -13.78 4.73 19.98
N ILE A 100 -14.01 5.96 19.49
CA ILE A 100 -13.48 7.18 20.13
C ILE A 100 -13.99 7.30 21.56
N ILE A 101 -15.28 7.02 21.77
CA ILE A 101 -15.94 6.99 23.08
C ILE A 101 -16.71 5.67 23.13
N PRO A 102 -16.34 4.72 24.01
CA PRO A 102 -15.66 4.93 25.29
C PRO A 102 -14.13 4.86 25.30
N GLY A 103 -13.47 4.74 24.13
CA GLY A 103 -12.01 4.66 24.08
C GLY A 103 -11.49 3.23 24.01
N ARG A 104 -11.78 2.55 22.89
CA ARG A 104 -11.40 1.14 22.69
C ARG A 104 -10.82 0.94 21.29
N ILE A 105 -9.84 0.05 21.21
CA ILE A 105 -9.45 -0.58 19.95
C ILE A 105 -10.06 -1.97 19.98
N MET A 106 -10.82 -2.29 18.94
CA MET A 106 -11.66 -3.47 18.86
C MET A 106 -11.15 -4.38 17.75
N ARG A 107 -11.44 -5.68 17.86
CA ARG A 107 -11.16 -6.69 16.83
C ARG A 107 -12.32 -7.66 16.69
N CYS A 108 -12.61 -8.11 15.48
CA CYS A 108 -13.48 -9.24 15.21
C CYS A 108 -12.98 -10.05 14.01
N ASN A 109 -13.56 -11.22 13.81
CA ASN A 109 -13.41 -11.96 12.56
C ASN A 109 -14.08 -11.19 11.42
N GLN A 110 -13.67 -11.49 10.19
CA GLN A 110 -14.19 -10.89 8.96
C GLN A 110 -15.72 -10.92 8.81
N ASP A 111 -16.38 -11.92 9.41
CA ASP A 111 -17.83 -12.11 9.41
C ASP A 111 -18.55 -11.40 10.57
N GLY A 112 -17.82 -10.64 11.40
CA GLY A 112 -18.35 -9.96 12.58
C GLY A 112 -18.39 -10.83 13.85
N SER A 113 -18.01 -12.11 13.77
CA SER A 113 -17.96 -12.98 14.96
C SER A 113 -16.74 -12.67 15.85
N ASN A 114 -16.77 -13.13 17.10
CA ASN A 114 -15.67 -12.99 18.06
C ASN A 114 -15.22 -11.53 18.29
N VAL A 115 -16.18 -10.62 18.45
CA VAL A 115 -15.91 -9.22 18.83
C VAL A 115 -15.22 -9.17 20.18
N THR A 116 -14.04 -8.56 20.21
CA THR A 116 -13.19 -8.46 21.40
C THR A 116 -12.62 -7.06 21.53
N VAL A 117 -12.47 -6.60 22.77
CA VAL A 117 -11.69 -5.39 23.07
C VAL A 117 -10.22 -5.79 23.03
N LEU A 118 -9.45 -5.21 22.13
CA LEU A 118 -8.02 -5.46 22.01
C LEU A 118 -7.24 -4.70 23.08
N LEU A 119 -7.53 -3.40 23.23
CA LEU A 119 -7.04 -2.58 24.33
C LEU A 119 -7.91 -1.34 24.56
N TYR A 120 -7.74 -0.73 25.72
CA TYR A 120 -8.34 0.57 26.06
C TYR A 120 -7.36 1.69 25.74
N GLU A 121 -7.89 2.78 25.20
CA GLU A 121 -7.10 3.95 24.82
C GLU A 121 -7.92 5.24 24.96
N THR A 122 -7.23 6.35 25.19
CA THR A 122 -7.88 7.66 25.30
C THR A 122 -8.18 8.20 23.91
N PHE A 123 -9.47 8.29 23.56
CA PHE A 123 -9.98 8.84 22.30
C PHE A 123 -9.23 8.35 21.03
N PRO A 124 -9.08 7.02 20.82
CA PRO A 124 -8.42 6.49 19.63
C PRO A 124 -9.24 6.86 18.38
N ALA A 125 -8.57 7.31 17.33
CA ALA A 125 -9.21 7.81 16.10
C ALA A 125 -8.69 7.05 14.88
N ALA A 126 -7.70 7.58 14.15
CA ALA A 126 -7.09 6.93 13.00
C ALA A 126 -6.57 5.53 13.35
N LEU A 127 -6.65 4.56 12.43
CA LEU A 127 -6.07 3.23 12.58
C LEU A 127 -5.62 2.67 11.23
N THR A 128 -4.43 2.08 11.21
CA THR A 128 -3.90 1.37 10.03
C THR A 128 -3.04 0.18 10.45
N LEU A 129 -2.78 -0.73 9.51
CA LEU A 129 -2.10 -2.00 9.76
C LEU A 129 -0.83 -2.12 8.92
N ASP A 130 0.29 -2.41 9.57
CA ASP A 130 1.42 -3.06 8.94
C ASP A 130 1.23 -4.57 9.10
N ILE A 131 0.57 -5.18 8.11
CA ILE A 131 0.23 -6.60 8.10
C ILE A 131 1.49 -7.48 8.09
N GLN A 132 2.54 -7.06 7.35
CA GLN A 132 3.77 -7.84 7.22
C GLN A 132 4.51 -7.97 8.56
N ASN A 133 4.62 -6.86 9.30
CA ASN A 133 5.32 -6.84 10.59
C ASN A 133 4.39 -7.02 11.80
N ARG A 134 3.09 -7.20 11.57
CA ARG A 134 2.05 -7.42 12.58
C ARG A 134 1.91 -6.27 13.60
N TRP A 135 1.93 -5.04 13.10
CA TRP A 135 1.74 -3.84 13.91
C TRP A 135 0.49 -3.07 13.53
N ILE A 136 -0.26 -2.64 14.54
CA ILE A 136 -1.35 -1.67 14.44
C ILE A 136 -0.76 -0.31 14.78
N TYR A 137 -0.98 0.67 13.94
CA TYR A 137 -0.68 2.07 14.23
C TYR A 137 -1.98 2.84 14.37
N TYR A 138 -2.05 3.74 15.35
CA TYR A 138 -3.25 4.52 15.60
C TYR A 138 -2.91 5.89 16.20
N GLY A 139 -3.82 6.84 15.96
CA GLY A 139 -3.74 8.22 16.45
C GLY A 139 -4.84 8.52 17.47
N GLN A 140 -4.80 9.72 18.06
CA GLN A 140 -5.79 10.16 19.03
C GLN A 140 -6.50 11.46 18.62
N HIS A 141 -7.76 11.58 19.05
CA HIS A 141 -8.56 12.80 19.00
C HIS A 141 -8.28 13.69 20.24
N THR A 142 -7.05 14.16 20.38
CA THR A 142 -6.62 15.04 21.49
C THR A 142 -5.74 16.17 20.96
N SER A 143 -5.83 17.36 21.56
CA SER A 143 -5.05 18.54 21.13
C SER A 143 -3.54 18.40 21.37
N SER A 144 -3.13 17.42 22.16
CA SER A 144 -1.76 16.96 22.31
C SER A 144 -1.72 15.48 21.94
N SER A 145 -1.88 15.21 20.63
CA SER A 145 -2.01 13.84 20.14
C SER A 145 -0.67 13.12 20.15
N GLU A 146 -0.77 11.79 20.17
CA GLU A 146 0.35 10.88 20.04
C GLU A 146 -0.02 9.84 18.98
N ILE A 147 1.00 9.35 18.27
CA ILE A 147 0.85 8.17 17.40
C ILE A 147 1.44 7.00 18.14
N PHE A 148 0.66 5.94 18.27
CA PHE A 148 1.04 4.72 18.95
C PHE A 148 1.23 3.60 17.94
N ARG A 149 1.92 2.56 18.42
CA ARG A 149 1.97 1.26 17.78
C ARG A 149 1.68 0.19 18.81
N THR A 150 0.96 -0.86 18.43
CA THR A 150 0.81 -2.07 19.23
C THR A 150 0.78 -3.30 18.34
N ASN A 151 1.14 -4.48 18.86
CA ASN A 151 1.04 -5.71 18.08
C ASN A 151 -0.44 -6.10 17.91
N PHE A 152 -0.72 -7.06 17.03
CA PHE A 152 -2.10 -7.49 16.72
C PHE A 152 -2.88 -8.09 17.92
N ASP A 153 -2.19 -8.36 19.03
CA ASP A 153 -2.79 -8.82 20.30
C ASP A 153 -2.93 -7.70 21.34
N GLY A 154 -2.50 -6.46 21.03
CA GLY A 154 -2.66 -5.29 21.89
C GLY A 154 -1.68 -5.19 23.07
N ILE A 155 -0.69 -6.07 23.16
CA ILE A 155 0.19 -6.25 24.33
C ILE A 155 1.40 -5.31 24.28
N ASP A 156 2.09 -5.20 23.13
CA ASP A 156 3.32 -4.41 22.99
C ASP A 156 3.00 -2.98 22.52
N LYS A 157 2.29 -2.22 23.36
CA LYS A 157 1.98 -0.82 23.10
C LYS A 157 3.21 0.07 23.28
N ARG A 158 3.49 0.91 22.29
CA ARG A 158 4.56 1.92 22.30
C ARG A 158 4.07 3.24 21.73
N ILE A 159 4.61 4.33 22.24
CA ILE A 159 4.44 5.66 21.64
C ILE A 159 5.52 5.85 20.58
N ILE A 160 5.12 6.20 19.37
CA ILE A 160 6.00 6.42 18.22
C ILE A 160 6.27 7.91 18.03
N ILE A 161 5.21 8.73 18.02
CA ILE A 161 5.31 10.20 17.92
C ILE A 161 4.61 10.83 19.12
N LYS A 162 5.21 11.87 19.69
CA LYS A 162 4.74 12.58 20.89
C LYS A 162 4.45 14.04 20.59
N ASN A 163 3.59 14.64 21.41
CA ASN A 163 3.34 16.09 21.45
C ASN A 163 2.92 16.66 20.09
N LEU A 164 2.11 15.94 19.32
CA LEU A 164 1.56 16.47 18.08
C LEU A 164 0.65 17.66 18.40
N PRO A 165 0.68 18.73 17.57
CA PRO A 165 -0.02 19.97 17.87
C PRO A 165 -1.55 19.87 17.69
N THR A 166 -2.05 18.74 17.21
CA THR A 166 -3.44 18.57 16.79
C THR A 166 -3.85 17.11 16.68
N TYR A 167 -5.09 16.86 16.27
CA TYR A 167 -5.68 15.52 16.11
C TYR A 167 -5.05 14.78 14.94
N VAL A 168 -4.98 13.45 15.07
CA VAL A 168 -4.53 12.55 14.00
C VAL A 168 -5.71 11.68 13.58
N PHE A 169 -6.33 12.02 12.45
CA PHE A 169 -7.50 11.32 11.91
C PHE A 169 -7.20 10.40 10.73
N GLY A 170 -6.13 10.67 9.98
CA GLY A 170 -5.62 9.79 8.95
C GLY A 170 -4.17 9.36 9.22
N ILE A 171 -3.90 8.06 9.15
CA ILE A 171 -2.55 7.48 9.20
C ILE A 171 -2.44 6.42 8.11
N GLY A 172 -1.37 6.47 7.33
CA GLY A 172 -0.99 5.44 6.38
C GLY A 172 0.40 4.88 6.70
N VAL A 173 0.64 3.62 6.36
CA VAL A 173 1.96 2.98 6.49
C VAL A 173 2.48 2.59 5.12
N ASP A 174 3.73 2.93 4.85
CA ASP A 174 4.46 2.39 3.70
C ASP A 174 5.51 1.42 4.22
N VAL A 175 5.19 0.13 4.14
CA VAL A 175 6.07 -0.96 4.60
C VAL A 175 7.29 -1.07 3.69
N ASP A 176 7.23 -0.61 2.44
CA ASP A 176 8.33 -0.72 1.49
C ASP A 176 9.47 0.25 1.80
N VAL A 177 9.15 1.47 2.23
CA VAL A 177 10.15 2.44 2.70
C VAL A 177 10.24 2.56 4.23
N GLN A 178 9.48 1.73 4.96
CA GLN A 178 9.37 1.71 6.43
C GLN A 178 8.98 3.07 7.03
N ARG A 179 8.01 3.74 6.42
CA ARG A 179 7.57 5.07 6.85
C ARG A 179 6.09 5.12 7.20
N LEU A 180 5.80 5.84 8.27
CA LEU A 180 4.47 6.31 8.62
C LEU A 180 4.22 7.63 7.91
N TYR A 181 2.96 7.86 7.55
CA TYR A 181 2.44 9.12 7.06
C TYR A 181 1.20 9.46 7.85
N TRP A 182 1.03 10.72 8.23
CA TRP A 182 -0.17 11.15 8.92
C TRP A 182 -0.56 12.57 8.55
N MET A 183 -1.86 12.83 8.63
CA MET A 183 -2.42 14.16 8.44
C MET A 183 -2.66 14.83 9.79
N GLU A 184 -2.22 16.07 9.91
CA GLU A 184 -2.53 16.92 11.05
C GLU A 184 -3.85 17.69 10.80
N TYR A 185 -4.89 17.38 11.57
CA TYR A 185 -6.27 17.81 11.29
C TYR A 185 -6.47 19.33 11.16
N HIS A 186 -5.85 20.15 12.00
CA HIS A 186 -6.07 21.60 11.98
C HIS A 186 -5.06 22.37 11.12
N THR A 187 -3.81 21.90 11.03
CA THR A 187 -2.75 22.59 10.28
C THR A 187 -2.82 22.27 8.79
N GLY A 188 -3.40 21.13 8.44
CA GLY A 188 -3.49 20.63 7.08
C GLY A 188 -2.21 19.92 6.62
N ASP A 189 -1.21 19.81 7.49
CA ASP A 189 0.12 19.31 7.14
C ASP A 189 0.13 17.79 6.97
N LEU A 190 0.84 17.34 5.93
CA LEU A 190 1.17 15.92 5.73
C LEU A 190 2.58 15.69 6.27
N GLN A 191 2.66 14.83 7.28
CA GLN A 191 3.89 14.51 7.98
C GLN A 191 4.32 13.08 7.68
N SER A 192 5.59 12.78 7.89
CA SER A 192 6.12 11.43 7.75
C SER A 192 7.25 11.16 8.74
N ALA A 193 7.39 9.91 9.20
CA ALA A 193 8.49 9.46 10.05
C ALA A 193 8.83 8.01 9.75
N TRP A 194 10.00 7.52 10.15
CA TRP A 194 10.25 6.08 10.17
C TRP A 194 9.35 5.38 11.20
N PHE A 195 9.20 4.06 11.07
CA PHE A 195 8.40 3.23 12.00
C PHE A 195 8.84 3.27 13.48
N ASN A 196 10.05 3.73 13.77
CA ASN A 196 10.55 3.95 15.12
C ASN A 196 10.33 5.38 15.65
N GLY A 197 9.72 6.26 14.86
CA GLY A 197 9.42 7.65 15.21
C GLY A 197 10.52 8.67 14.91
N SER A 198 11.67 8.23 14.38
CA SER A 198 12.75 9.16 14.00
C SER A 198 12.60 9.69 12.56
N ASP A 199 13.35 10.74 12.22
CA ASP A 199 13.27 11.48 10.92
C ASP A 199 11.86 11.90 10.55
N VAL A 200 11.25 12.62 11.50
CA VAL A 200 10.03 13.38 11.24
C VAL A 200 10.32 14.42 10.16
N LYS A 201 9.53 14.38 9.10
CA LYS A 201 9.60 15.26 7.93
C LYS A 201 8.21 15.78 7.59
N THR A 202 8.10 17.09 7.42
CA THR A 202 6.94 17.72 6.80
C THR A 202 7.03 17.52 5.28
N ILE A 203 6.12 16.73 4.73
CA ILE A 203 6.01 16.49 3.28
C ILE A 203 5.25 17.64 2.61
N ILE A 204 4.14 18.05 3.23
CA ILE A 204 3.34 19.20 2.81
C ILE A 204 3.14 20.10 4.02
N SER A 205 3.39 21.39 3.84
CA SER A 205 2.93 22.43 4.76
C SER A 205 1.95 23.34 4.04
N THR A 206 0.70 23.36 4.48
CA THR A 206 -0.36 24.11 3.78
C THR A 206 -0.50 25.54 4.28
N ASN A 207 0.04 25.89 5.46
CA ASN A 207 -0.15 27.18 6.14
C ASN A 207 -1.62 27.63 6.22
N ALA A 208 -2.55 26.70 6.07
CA ALA A 208 -3.97 26.93 5.90
C ALA A 208 -4.73 25.83 6.62
N THR A 209 -5.77 26.23 7.35
CA THR A 209 -6.57 25.33 8.17
C THR A 209 -7.49 24.49 7.29
N TYR A 210 -7.00 23.34 6.85
CA TYR A 210 -7.79 22.34 6.13
C TYR A 210 -8.13 21.18 7.06
N LEU A 211 -9.42 20.87 7.17
CA LEU A 211 -9.90 19.73 7.95
C LEU A 211 -9.68 18.45 7.15
N ASN A 212 -8.58 17.77 7.46
CA ASN A 212 -8.17 16.53 6.79
C ASN A 212 -8.56 15.34 7.65
N TRP A 213 -9.39 14.46 7.11
CA TRP A 213 -9.99 13.36 7.88
C TRP A 213 -9.27 12.05 7.65
N ASP A 214 -8.91 11.74 6.41
CA ASP A 214 -8.34 10.45 6.04
C ASP A 214 -7.21 10.57 5.00
N ILE A 215 -6.38 9.54 4.96
CA ILE A 215 -5.23 9.34 4.07
C ILE A 215 -5.18 7.87 3.66
N ASP A 216 -4.90 7.61 2.38
CA ASP A 216 -4.59 6.26 1.92
C ASP A 216 -3.39 6.25 0.98
N ILE A 217 -2.68 5.13 0.96
CA ILE A 217 -1.41 4.96 0.25
C ILE A 217 -1.60 3.99 -0.91
N ASP A 218 -1.08 4.34 -2.08
CA ASP A 218 -0.95 3.37 -3.16
C ASP A 218 0.14 2.34 -2.81
N HIS A 219 -0.28 1.17 -2.34
CA HIS A 219 0.57 0.04 -1.98
C HIS A 219 0.92 -0.89 -3.17
N ALA A 220 0.36 -0.63 -4.35
CA ALA A 220 0.55 -1.47 -5.53
C ALA A 220 1.71 -0.97 -6.40
N ASP A 221 1.76 0.33 -6.66
CA ASP A 221 2.83 0.95 -7.47
C ASP A 221 3.70 1.95 -6.68
N GLY A 222 3.35 2.21 -5.42
CA GLY A 222 4.28 2.72 -4.41
C GLY A 222 4.56 4.22 -4.41
N ASP A 223 4.06 5.00 -5.37
CA ASP A 223 4.57 6.36 -5.55
C ASP A 223 3.64 7.46 -4.98
N PHE A 224 2.38 7.16 -4.68
CA PHE A 224 1.40 8.19 -4.33
C PHE A 224 0.75 8.03 -2.95
N ILE A 225 0.41 9.19 -2.38
CA ILE A 225 -0.46 9.35 -1.23
C ILE A 225 -1.71 10.09 -1.70
N PHE A 226 -2.86 9.57 -1.33
CA PHE A 226 -4.13 10.25 -1.47
C PHE A 226 -4.61 10.71 -0.11
N TYR A 227 -5.12 11.92 -0.02
CA TYR A 227 -5.62 12.45 1.24
C TYR A 227 -6.78 13.39 1.02
N THR A 228 -7.62 13.52 2.04
CA THR A 228 -8.76 14.44 2.04
C THR A 228 -8.33 15.83 2.47
N SER A 229 -8.90 16.85 1.83
CA SER A 229 -8.71 18.26 2.16
C SER A 229 -10.02 19.01 2.06
N TYR A 230 -10.75 19.11 3.18
CA TYR A 230 -12.11 19.64 3.24
C TYR A 230 -13.05 18.94 2.24
N ASN A 231 -13.38 19.56 1.11
CA ASN A 231 -14.23 18.98 0.06
C ASN A 231 -13.44 18.44 -1.15
N GLN A 232 -12.11 18.30 -1.00
CA GLN A 232 -11.22 17.86 -2.08
C GLN A 232 -10.55 16.53 -1.75
N ILE A 233 -10.28 15.76 -2.80
CA ILE A 233 -9.34 14.65 -2.77
C ILE A 233 -8.05 15.16 -3.40
N MET A 234 -6.96 15.05 -2.65
CA MET A 234 -5.63 15.44 -3.08
C MET A 234 -4.80 14.19 -3.37
N LYS A 235 -3.88 14.31 -4.33
CA LYS A 235 -2.86 13.31 -4.64
C LYS A 235 -1.49 13.97 -4.59
N ILE A 236 -0.52 13.31 -3.98
CA ILE A 236 0.87 13.75 -3.98
C ILE A 236 1.80 12.55 -4.21
N ASP A 237 2.92 12.80 -4.86
CA ASP A 237 4.02 11.85 -4.97
C ASP A 237 4.82 11.82 -3.65
N LYS A 238 5.16 10.64 -3.15
CA LYS A 238 5.88 10.46 -1.88
C LYS A 238 7.26 11.12 -1.87
N SER A 239 7.83 11.41 -3.04
CA SER A 239 9.11 12.12 -3.17
C SER A 239 9.01 13.58 -2.68
N LEU A 240 10.01 13.98 -1.89
CA LEU A 240 10.07 15.32 -1.29
C LEU A 240 10.12 16.41 -2.37
N GLY A 241 9.31 17.46 -2.18
CA GLY A 241 9.33 18.66 -3.04
C GLY A 241 8.35 18.63 -4.21
N THR A 242 7.52 17.59 -4.32
CA THR A 242 6.42 17.58 -5.28
C THR A 242 5.23 18.39 -4.77
N ARG A 243 4.43 18.93 -5.69
CA ARG A 243 3.22 19.70 -5.34
C ARG A 243 2.01 18.76 -5.36
N PRO A 244 1.12 18.84 -4.36
CA PRO A 244 -0.11 18.07 -4.39
C PRO A 244 -1.02 18.57 -5.53
N ILE A 245 -1.74 17.65 -6.15
CA ILE A 245 -2.73 17.93 -7.19
C ILE A 245 -4.13 17.58 -6.69
N VAL A 246 -5.12 18.35 -7.13
CA VAL A 246 -6.53 18.05 -6.87
C VAL A 246 -6.97 16.95 -7.81
N VAL A 247 -7.38 15.79 -7.27
CA VAL A 247 -7.97 14.68 -8.02
C VAL A 247 -9.44 14.92 -8.26
N HIS A 248 -10.14 15.39 -7.22
CA HIS A 248 -11.57 15.63 -7.25
C HIS A 248 -11.96 16.75 -6.29
N THR A 249 -13.01 17.48 -6.60
CA THR A 249 -13.67 18.43 -5.69
C THR A 249 -15.15 18.08 -5.65
N ASP A 250 -15.64 17.75 -4.47
CA ASP A 250 -17.04 17.43 -4.23
C ASP A 250 -17.80 18.68 -3.77
N THR A 251 -19.13 18.65 -3.86
CA THR A 251 -19.99 19.74 -3.39
C THR A 251 -20.06 19.79 -1.86
N GLU A 252 -19.81 18.66 -1.20
CA GLU A 252 -19.86 18.50 0.25
C GLU A 252 -18.48 18.11 0.80
N GLN A 253 -18.31 18.20 2.12
CA GLN A 253 -17.09 17.76 2.78
C GLN A 253 -16.86 16.25 2.57
N ILE A 254 -15.59 15.88 2.36
CA ILE A 254 -15.12 14.50 2.19
C ILE A 254 -14.47 14.05 3.51
N TYR A 255 -14.76 12.82 3.93
CA TYR A 255 -14.29 12.28 5.21
C TYR A 255 -13.35 11.09 5.03
N GLY A 256 -13.89 9.88 4.86
CA GLY A 256 -13.12 8.65 4.65
C GLY A 256 -12.73 8.48 3.19
N LEU A 257 -11.58 7.85 2.98
CA LEU A 257 -11.00 7.60 1.67
C LEU A 257 -10.37 6.20 1.63
N LEU A 258 -10.53 5.51 0.51
CA LEU A 258 -9.86 4.24 0.25
C LEU A 258 -9.45 4.18 -1.22
N PHE A 259 -8.17 3.99 -1.46
CA PHE A 259 -7.60 3.63 -2.73
C PHE A 259 -7.82 2.16 -3.01
N TYR A 260 -8.50 1.90 -4.12
CA TYR A 260 -8.74 0.57 -4.63
C TYR A 260 -8.12 0.45 -6.01
N LYS A 261 -7.13 -0.44 -6.10
CA LYS A 261 -6.66 -0.96 -7.37
C LYS A 261 -7.24 -2.36 -7.53
N PRO A 262 -8.14 -2.61 -8.49
CA PRO A 262 -8.62 -3.95 -8.77
C PRO A 262 -7.43 -4.87 -9.03
N GLU A 263 -7.41 -6.01 -8.35
CA GLU A 263 -6.40 -7.03 -8.60
C GLU A 263 -6.68 -7.74 -9.92
N GLY A 264 -5.97 -7.28 -10.94
CA GLY A 264 -5.76 -7.98 -12.20
C GLY A 264 -4.28 -8.11 -12.35
N CYS A 265 -3.63 -8.77 -11.39
CA CYS A 265 -2.21 -8.58 -11.14
C CYS A 265 -1.90 -7.08 -11.01
N ALA A 266 -1.84 -6.55 -9.78
CA ALA A 266 -0.83 -5.52 -9.57
C ALA A 266 0.45 -6.03 -10.23
N ASP A 267 1.01 -5.23 -11.14
CA ASP A 267 2.18 -5.53 -11.94
C ASP A 267 3.30 -5.94 -10.95
N ARG A 268 3.39 -7.25 -10.67
CA ARG A 268 4.31 -7.82 -9.68
C ARG A 268 5.77 -7.69 -10.15
N THR A 269 5.98 -7.16 -11.35
CA THR A 269 7.26 -6.69 -11.89
C THR A 269 7.99 -5.74 -10.94
N LYS A 270 7.30 -4.87 -10.19
CA LYS A 270 7.94 -4.02 -9.16
C LYS A 270 8.29 -4.78 -7.87
N ARG A 271 7.50 -5.80 -7.48
CA ARG A 271 7.69 -6.56 -6.23
C ARG A 271 8.80 -7.62 -6.30
N SER A 272 9.06 -8.21 -7.47
CA SER A 272 10.22 -9.09 -7.68
C SER A 272 11.53 -8.33 -7.45
N PHE A 273 11.63 -7.10 -7.98
CA PHE A 273 12.81 -6.25 -7.87
C PHE A 273 13.10 -5.75 -6.44
N LEU A 274 12.09 -5.26 -5.71
CA LEU A 274 12.24 -4.77 -4.33
C LEU A 274 12.61 -5.90 -3.35
N ASN A 275 12.06 -7.10 -3.56
CA ASN A 275 12.40 -8.28 -2.76
C ASN A 275 13.83 -8.76 -3.04
N MET A 276 14.30 -8.69 -4.29
CA MET A 276 15.70 -8.94 -4.65
C MET A 276 16.63 -7.93 -3.98
N PHE A 277 16.31 -6.63 -4.05
CA PHE A 277 17.15 -5.57 -3.47
C PHE A 277 17.24 -5.65 -1.94
N ARG A 278 16.14 -6.02 -1.27
CA ARG A 278 16.08 -6.24 0.20
C ARG A 278 16.84 -7.49 0.63
N GLN A 279 16.83 -8.56 -0.17
CA GLN A 279 17.69 -9.72 0.08
C GLN A 279 19.17 -9.35 -0.07
N ILE A 280 19.51 -8.58 -1.11
CA ILE A 280 20.87 -8.11 -1.35
C ILE A 280 21.35 -7.22 -0.20
N SER A 281 20.55 -6.25 0.26
CA SER A 281 20.94 -5.31 1.32
C SER A 281 21.14 -5.98 2.69
N HIS A 282 20.28 -6.94 3.06
CA HIS A 282 20.35 -7.62 4.35
C HIS A 282 21.56 -8.56 4.48
N LEU A 283 22.15 -8.97 3.36
CA LEU A 283 23.26 -9.93 3.28
C LEU A 283 24.62 -9.28 2.99
N PHE A 284 24.65 -8.05 2.45
CA PHE A 284 25.84 -7.20 2.47
C PHE A 284 26.29 -6.87 3.90
N ASP A 285 25.33 -6.68 4.82
CA ASP A 285 25.60 -6.59 6.27
C ASP A 285 26.19 -7.90 6.85
N MET A 286 26.14 -9.01 6.11
CA MET A 286 26.70 -10.32 6.50
C MET A 286 27.99 -10.70 5.72
N GLY A 287 28.51 -9.83 4.85
CA GLY A 287 29.86 -9.97 4.26
C GLY A 287 29.99 -10.88 3.03
N TYR A 288 28.93 -11.10 2.25
CA TYR A 288 28.97 -11.92 1.03
C TYR A 288 29.20 -11.11 -0.26
N THR A 289 29.79 -11.74 -1.31
CA THR A 289 30.09 -11.13 -2.62
C THR A 289 29.00 -11.36 -3.68
N PHE A 290 28.76 -10.34 -4.52
CA PHE A 290 27.66 -10.23 -5.50
C PHE A 290 27.49 -11.43 -6.47
N GLY A 291 28.57 -12.00 -7.00
CA GLY A 291 28.53 -13.05 -8.04
C GLY A 291 27.95 -14.40 -7.60
N ASN A 292 27.98 -14.72 -6.30
CA ASN A 292 27.43 -16.00 -5.83
C ASN A 292 25.89 -16.03 -5.75
N TYR A 293 25.23 -14.86 -5.79
CA TYR A 293 23.78 -14.77 -5.58
C TYR A 293 22.95 -14.85 -6.84
N LEU A 294 23.51 -14.47 -7.99
CA LEU A 294 22.81 -14.54 -9.27
C LEU A 294 22.60 -15.99 -9.71
N ARG A 295 23.45 -16.91 -9.26
CA ARG A 295 23.29 -18.37 -9.48
C ARG A 295 21.96 -18.93 -8.95
N ASP A 296 21.39 -18.32 -7.92
CA ASP A 296 20.16 -18.80 -7.26
C ASP A 296 18.90 -17.99 -7.63
N TYR A 297 19.06 -16.89 -8.37
CA TYR A 297 17.93 -16.12 -8.87
C TYR A 297 17.30 -16.86 -10.05
N GLY A 298 16.34 -17.72 -9.71
CA GLY A 298 15.74 -18.72 -10.61
C GLY A 298 15.42 -20.03 -9.90
N CYS A 299 16.09 -20.33 -8.79
CA CYS A 299 15.69 -21.42 -7.88
C CYS A 299 14.56 -21.01 -6.92
N TRP A 300 14.28 -19.71 -6.82
CA TRP A 300 13.24 -19.15 -5.98
C TRP A 300 12.18 -18.41 -6.79
N CYS A 301 11.59 -19.11 -7.77
CA CYS A 301 10.19 -18.85 -8.11
C CYS A 301 9.39 -19.12 -6.83
N GLY A 302 9.07 -18.05 -6.07
CA GLY A 302 8.28 -18.08 -4.83
C GLY A 302 8.29 -19.41 -4.08
N ILE A 303 9.38 -19.76 -3.39
CA ILE A 303 9.48 -21.02 -2.62
C ILE A 303 9.13 -22.27 -3.47
N GLY A 304 10.05 -22.74 -4.32
CA GLY A 304 10.16 -24.16 -4.69
C GLY A 304 8.91 -24.93 -5.17
N GLY A 305 7.98 -24.36 -5.95
CA GLY A 305 6.88 -25.17 -6.50
C GLY A 305 6.08 -24.53 -7.63
N ASN A 306 5.72 -25.32 -8.66
CA ASN A 306 4.60 -25.24 -9.61
C ASN A 306 3.89 -23.88 -9.88
N GLY A 307 4.60 -22.76 -9.90
CA GLY A 307 4.05 -21.43 -10.20
C GLY A 307 4.09 -21.10 -11.69
N THR A 308 3.13 -20.31 -12.19
CA THR A 308 3.18 -19.72 -13.53
C THR A 308 4.13 -18.52 -13.57
N PRO A 309 4.97 -18.36 -14.61
CA PRO A 309 5.85 -17.19 -14.78
C PRO A 309 5.07 -15.87 -14.79
N GLN A 310 5.53 -14.86 -14.06
CA GLN A 310 4.73 -13.67 -13.77
C GLN A 310 5.08 -12.46 -14.67
N ASP A 311 6.32 -12.32 -15.12
CA ASP A 311 6.75 -11.24 -16.02
C ASP A 311 7.58 -11.73 -17.23
N SER A 312 8.08 -10.81 -18.08
CA SER A 312 8.86 -11.20 -19.28
C SER A 312 10.20 -11.82 -18.90
N ILE A 313 10.80 -11.40 -17.79
CA ILE A 313 12.07 -11.89 -17.27
C ILE A 313 11.85 -13.31 -16.72
N ASP A 314 10.83 -13.52 -15.88
CA ASP A 314 10.39 -14.84 -15.39
C ASP A 314 10.05 -15.80 -16.53
N ARG A 315 9.31 -15.33 -17.56
CA ARG A 315 8.97 -16.14 -18.74
C ARG A 315 10.21 -16.54 -19.51
N CYS A 316 11.18 -15.63 -19.65
CA CYS A 316 12.44 -15.91 -20.32
C CYS A 316 13.23 -17.00 -19.57
N TYR A 317 13.30 -16.90 -18.23
CA TYR A 317 13.98 -17.89 -17.40
C TYR A 317 13.25 -19.24 -17.30
N ASP A 318 11.92 -19.26 -17.19
CA ASP A 318 11.14 -20.50 -17.24
C ASP A 318 11.28 -21.20 -18.59
N GLN A 319 11.28 -20.44 -19.69
CA GLN A 319 11.50 -20.99 -21.02
C GLN A 319 12.91 -21.54 -21.20
N ASN A 320 13.94 -20.84 -20.71
CA ASN A 320 15.32 -21.33 -20.72
C ASN A 320 15.46 -22.61 -19.88
N SER A 321 14.82 -22.67 -18.71
CA SER A 321 14.80 -23.86 -17.84
C SER A 321 14.14 -25.06 -18.54
N ARG A 322 13.01 -24.86 -19.22
CA ARG A 322 12.34 -25.89 -20.02
C ARG A 322 13.19 -26.37 -21.21
N ASP A 323 14.01 -25.47 -21.75
CA ASP A 323 14.98 -25.76 -22.82
C ASP A 323 16.28 -26.42 -22.30
N GLY A 324 16.38 -26.69 -20.99
CA GLY A 324 17.54 -27.33 -20.36
C GLY A 324 18.70 -26.39 -20.00
N CYS A 325 18.46 -25.08 -20.03
CA CYS A 325 19.42 -24.05 -19.65
C CYS A 325 19.22 -23.64 -18.18
N SER A 326 20.24 -23.77 -17.33
CA SER A 326 20.17 -23.42 -15.90
C SER A 326 20.72 -22.02 -15.61
N GLY A 327 19.98 -21.23 -14.82
CA GLY A 327 20.46 -20.09 -14.02
C GLY A 327 20.80 -18.78 -14.72
N ILE A 328 20.71 -17.67 -13.98
CA ILE A 328 21.33 -16.38 -14.34
C ILE A 328 22.84 -16.51 -14.19
N HIS A 329 23.57 -16.31 -15.29
CA HIS A 329 25.02 -16.41 -15.33
C HIS A 329 25.62 -15.12 -15.86
N LEU A 330 25.52 -14.02 -15.10
CA LEU A 330 26.18 -12.75 -15.42
C LEU A 330 27.72 -12.85 -15.50
N ASP A 331 28.29 -14.03 -15.21
CA ASP A 331 29.74 -14.26 -15.17
C ASP A 331 30.27 -15.19 -16.28
N ASP A 332 29.44 -15.82 -17.12
CA ASP A 332 29.90 -16.89 -18.05
C ASP A 332 29.68 -16.62 -19.55
N TYR A 333 29.26 -15.42 -19.96
CA TYR A 333 29.23 -15.02 -21.38
C TYR A 333 30.12 -13.80 -21.65
N SER A 334 30.80 -13.77 -22.79
CA SER A 334 31.69 -12.67 -23.17
C SER A 334 30.88 -11.47 -23.67
N TYR A 335 30.66 -10.47 -22.82
CA TYR A 335 30.08 -9.18 -23.22
C TYR A 335 31.00 -8.02 -22.82
N GLU A 336 31.24 -7.09 -23.75
CA GLU A 336 31.98 -5.86 -23.48
C GLU A 336 31.04 -4.79 -22.94
N TRP A 337 31.22 -4.40 -21.68
CA TRP A 337 30.44 -3.34 -20.99
C TRP A 337 30.56 -1.95 -21.63
N THR A 338 31.44 -1.78 -22.62
CA THR A 338 31.78 -0.48 -23.22
C THR A 338 31.03 -0.16 -24.51
N SER A 339 30.25 -1.09 -25.07
CA SER A 339 29.51 -0.86 -26.31
C SER A 339 28.00 -0.99 -26.09
N PHE A 340 27.30 0.13 -26.10
CA PHE A 340 25.85 0.13 -26.29
C PHE A 340 25.53 0.13 -27.80
N PRO A 341 24.60 -0.72 -28.27
CA PRO A 341 23.83 -1.72 -27.52
C PRO A 341 24.66 -2.95 -27.10
N ILE A 342 24.34 -3.54 -25.95
CA ILE A 342 24.86 -4.84 -25.51
C ILE A 342 24.55 -5.87 -26.60
N ARG A 343 25.50 -6.73 -26.95
CA ARG A 343 25.32 -7.78 -27.95
C ARG A 343 25.74 -9.12 -27.38
N CYS A 344 24.82 -10.08 -27.37
CA CYS A 344 25.16 -11.46 -27.08
C CYS A 344 26.04 -12.01 -28.21
N THR A 345 27.28 -12.36 -27.88
CA THR A 345 28.31 -12.76 -28.86
C THR A 345 28.30 -14.26 -29.14
N ASN A 346 27.64 -15.05 -28.30
CA ASN A 346 27.54 -16.50 -28.42
C ASN A 346 26.62 -16.91 -29.59
N SER A 347 26.74 -18.17 -30.02
CA SER A 347 25.96 -18.68 -31.15
C SER A 347 24.45 -18.67 -30.86
N PRO A 348 23.60 -18.20 -31.80
CA PRO A 348 22.14 -18.22 -31.65
C PRO A 348 21.64 -19.63 -31.31
N GLY A 349 20.92 -19.75 -30.18
CA GLY A 349 20.36 -21.01 -29.68
C GLY A 349 21.19 -21.73 -28.61
N SER A 350 22.42 -21.30 -28.33
CA SER A 350 23.16 -21.76 -27.14
C SER A 350 22.50 -21.26 -25.84
N CYS A 351 22.65 -22.01 -24.74
CA CYS A 351 22.14 -21.56 -23.45
C CYS A 351 22.73 -20.21 -23.02
N ASP A 352 24.01 -19.98 -23.31
CA ASP A 352 24.67 -18.69 -23.03
C ASP A 352 24.04 -17.54 -23.82
N TYR A 353 23.72 -17.75 -25.11
CA TYR A 353 23.03 -16.75 -25.93
C TYR A 353 21.60 -16.50 -25.44
N LYS A 354 20.89 -17.55 -25.03
CA LYS A 354 19.52 -17.43 -24.49
C LYS A 354 19.50 -16.71 -23.14
N ASN A 355 20.42 -17.04 -22.23
CA ASN A 355 20.55 -16.38 -20.93
C ASN A 355 20.96 -14.92 -21.09
N CYS A 356 21.96 -14.62 -21.93
CA CYS A 356 22.37 -13.25 -22.24
C CYS A 356 21.22 -12.38 -22.79
N ASN A 357 20.32 -12.95 -23.61
CA ASN A 357 19.14 -12.21 -24.09
C ASN A 357 18.15 -11.91 -22.95
N CYS A 358 17.93 -12.84 -22.01
CA CYS A 358 17.09 -12.58 -20.84
C CYS A 358 17.70 -11.48 -19.94
N ASP A 359 19.03 -11.51 -19.78
CA ASP A 359 19.76 -10.50 -19.00
C ASP A 359 19.74 -9.11 -19.67
N MET A 360 19.67 -9.01 -21.01
CA MET A 360 19.48 -7.73 -21.69
C MET A 360 18.13 -7.06 -21.37
N GLU A 361 17.04 -7.82 -21.29
CA GLU A 361 15.73 -7.28 -20.87
C GLU A 361 15.78 -6.73 -19.44
N PHE A 362 16.48 -7.43 -18.55
CA PHE A 362 16.72 -7.00 -17.17
C PHE A 362 17.55 -5.70 -17.07
N LEU A 363 18.61 -5.57 -17.89
CA LEU A 363 19.50 -4.40 -17.88
C LEU A 363 18.84 -3.13 -18.49
N GLU A 364 18.03 -3.26 -19.54
CA GLU A 364 17.25 -2.14 -20.08
C GLU A 364 16.19 -1.64 -19.07
N TYR A 365 15.63 -2.53 -18.26
CA TYR A 365 14.72 -2.16 -17.17
C TYR A 365 15.44 -1.38 -16.05
N LEU A 366 16.62 -1.83 -15.62
CA LEU A 366 17.45 -1.11 -14.64
C LEU A 366 17.77 0.33 -15.07
N ARG A 367 17.97 0.53 -16.37
CA ARG A 367 18.24 1.85 -16.95
C ARG A 367 17.02 2.75 -16.94
N SER A 368 15.84 2.24 -17.29
CA SER A 368 14.61 3.04 -17.31
C SER A 368 14.16 3.48 -15.91
N ALA A 369 14.55 2.72 -14.88
CA ALA A 369 14.23 3.00 -13.48
C ALA A 369 15.23 3.94 -12.77
N ASN A 370 16.25 4.46 -13.45
CA ASN A 370 17.15 5.52 -12.95
C ASN A 370 17.84 5.21 -11.59
N PHE A 371 18.23 3.95 -11.35
CA PHE A 371 18.83 3.53 -10.08
C PHE A 371 20.24 4.14 -9.85
N PRO A 372 20.49 4.81 -8.70
CA PRO A 372 21.70 5.59 -8.46
C PRO A 372 22.99 4.78 -8.14
N TYR A 373 22.91 3.46 -7.94
CA TYR A 373 24.07 2.63 -7.59
C TYR A 373 24.89 2.13 -8.79
N PHE A 374 24.49 2.44 -10.03
CA PHE A 374 25.18 2.00 -11.24
C PHE A 374 25.95 3.13 -11.96
N SER A 375 26.47 4.10 -11.20
CA SER A 375 27.51 5.00 -11.72
C SER A 375 28.88 4.34 -11.52
N TYR A 376 29.42 3.80 -12.61
CA TYR A 376 30.76 3.22 -12.68
C TYR A 376 31.82 4.26 -12.28
N ASN A 377 32.66 3.92 -11.30
CA ASN A 377 34.01 4.45 -11.18
C ASN A 377 34.99 3.30 -11.43
N HIS A 378 35.62 3.38 -12.61
CA HIS A 378 36.82 2.69 -13.12
C HIS A 378 36.91 1.16 -13.11
#